data_AF-A0A7C8B3D9-F1
#
_entry.id   AF-A0A7C8B3D9-F1
#
_cell.length_a   1.000
_cell.length_b   1.000
_cell.length_c   1.000
_cell.angle_alpha   90.00
_cell.angle_beta   90.00
_cell.angle_gamma   90.00
#
_symmetry.space_group_name_H-M   'P 1'
#
loop_
_entity.id
_entity.type
_entity.pdbx_description
1 polymer ?
#
loop_
_entity_poly.entity_id
_entity_poly.type
_entity_poly.pdbx_seq_one_letter_code
_entity_poly.pdbx_strand_id
1 'polypeptide(L)'
;MTQDPNKERQEASLIGRILSMEAFLLVMGIASLVYGIMNDMAMNIFWGIVIIPGVFVLHKVRKRDWTKHWQEMEAEHKALEEQQIRRREAAENARNGDNDVP
;
A
#
# COMPACT_ATOMS: atom_id res chain seq x y z
N MET A 1 6.68 13.77 22.77
CA MET A 1 7.25 12.55 22.19
C MET A 1 6.97 12.60 20.71
N THR A 2 7.99 12.94 19.93
CA THR A 2 7.96 13.12 18.48
C THR A 2 7.91 11.75 17.82
N GLN A 3 6.75 11.40 17.25
CA GLN A 3 6.60 10.23 16.40
C GLN A 3 7.33 10.53 15.09
N ASP A 4 8.47 9.87 14.86
CA ASP A 4 9.35 10.15 13.73
C ASP A 4 8.69 9.80 12.39
N PRO A 5 8.27 10.79 11.57
CA PRO A 5 7.64 10.55 10.25
C PRO A 5 8.60 9.90 9.23
N ASN A 6 9.87 9.76 9.62
CA ASN A 6 10.91 9.13 8.81
C ASN A 6 10.78 7.60 8.76
N LYS A 7 10.20 6.98 9.80
CA LYS A 7 10.07 5.53 9.89
C LYS A 7 9.01 4.99 8.93
N GLU A 8 7.85 5.65 8.89
CA GLU A 8 6.76 5.31 7.96
C GLU A 8 7.17 5.50 6.49
N ARG A 9 7.95 6.54 6.19
CA ARG A 9 8.50 6.76 4.84
C ARG A 9 9.49 5.68 4.42
N GLN A 10 10.29 5.15 5.34
CA GLN A 10 11.19 4.04 5.05
C GLN A 10 10.43 2.74 4.79
N GLU A 11 9.39 2.46 5.58
CA GLU A 11 8.56 1.27 5.40
C GLU A 11 7.80 1.33 4.07
N ALA A 12 7.21 2.48 3.72
CA ALA A 12 6.59 2.70 2.41
C ALA A 12 7.59 2.52 1.24
N SER A 13 8.84 2.94 1.41
CA SER A 13 9.88 2.79 0.39
C SER A 13 10.34 1.33 0.22
N LEU A 14 10.43 0.56 1.32
CA LEU A 14 10.74 -0.87 1.30
C LEU A 14 9.62 -1.68 0.63
N ILE A 15 8.36 -1.41 1.00
CA ILE A 15 7.19 -2.00 0.35
C ILE A 15 7.16 -1.63 -1.14
N GLY A 16 7.44 -0.37 -1.49
CA GLY A 16 7.51 0.08 -2.88
C GLY A 16 8.59 -0.64 -3.70
N ARG A 17 9.71 -1.02 -3.08
CA ARG A 17 10.82 -1.73 -3.72
C ARG A 17 10.49 -3.19 -4.02
N ILE A 18 9.88 -3.89 -3.06
CA ILE A 18 9.39 -5.27 -3.24
C ILE A 18 8.29 -5.31 -4.31
N LEU A 19 7.40 -4.33 -4.27
CA LEU A 19 6.31 -4.16 -5.23
C LEU A 19 6.82 -3.88 -6.65
N SER A 20 7.88 -3.09 -6.78
CA SER A 20 8.56 -2.82 -8.05
C SER A 20 9.25 -4.07 -8.61
N MET A 21 9.89 -4.87 -7.75
CA MET A 21 10.58 -6.10 -8.14
C MET A 21 9.60 -7.19 -8.60
N GLU A 22 8.46 -7.32 -7.92
CA GLU A 22 7.37 -8.22 -8.29
C GLU A 22 6.69 -7.79 -9.60
N ALA A 23 6.45 -6.48 -9.79
CA ALA A 23 5.92 -5.94 -11.05
C ALA A 23 6.87 -6.21 -12.22
N PHE A 24 8.19 -6.12 -11.99
CA PHE A 24 9.19 -6.43 -13.01
C PHE A 24 9.17 -7.91 -13.40
N LEU A 25 9.05 -8.82 -12.44
CA LEU A 25 8.89 -10.26 -12.69
C LEU A 25 7.61 -10.56 -13.48
N LEU A 26 6.52 -9.87 -13.18
CA LEU A 26 5.25 -10.00 -13.88
C LEU A 26 5.37 -9.56 -15.34
N VAL A 27 5.97 -8.39 -15.59
CA VAL A 27 6.22 -7.88 -16.95
C VAL A 27 7.14 -8.82 -17.73
N MET A 28 8.20 -9.32 -17.09
CA MET A 28 9.13 -10.26 -17.71
C MET A 28 8.44 -11.59 -18.07
N GLY A 29 7.58 -12.10 -17.19
CA GLY A 29 6.77 -13.29 -17.45
C GLY A 29 5.81 -13.13 -18.64
N ILE A 30 5.15 -11.98 -18.76
CA ILE A 30 4.29 -11.66 -19.91
C ILE A 30 5.12 -11.56 -21.19
N ALA A 31 6.27 -10.87 -21.15
CA ALA A 31 7.15 -10.73 -22.31
C ALA A 31 7.67 -12.10 -22.81
N SER A 32 8.05 -12.99 -21.89
CA SER A 32 8.46 -14.37 -22.20
C SER A 32 7.34 -15.17 -22.87
N LEU A 33 6.10 -14.99 -22.42
CA LEU A 33 4.93 -15.67 -22.98
C LEU A 33 4.61 -15.19 -24.40
N VAL A 34 4.63 -13.88 -24.64
CA VAL A 34 4.44 -13.30 -25.99
C VAL A 34 5.55 -13.79 -26.93
N TYR A 35 6.80 -13.79 -26.47
CA TYR A 35 7.94 -14.29 -27.25
C TYR A 35 7.83 -15.79 -27.57
N GLY A 36 7.33 -16.60 -26.63
CA GLY A 36 7.08 -18.03 -26.82
C GLY A 36 6.02 -18.32 -27.88
N ILE A 37 4.93 -17.55 -27.91
CA ILE A 37 3.85 -17.68 -28.90
C ILE A 37 4.36 -17.30 -30.30
N MET A 38 5.20 -16.26 -30.43
CA MET A 38 5.71 -15.84 -31.74
C MET A 38 6.74 -16.81 -32.34
N ASN A 39 7.44 -17.60 -31.51
CA ASN A 39 8.51 -18.51 -31.96
C ASN A 39 8.16 -20.01 -31.88
N ASP A 40 6.91 -20.36 -31.57
CA ASP A 40 6.42 -21.75 -31.51
C ASP A 40 7.28 -22.70 -30.64
N MET A 41 7.90 -22.14 -29.58
CA MET A 41 8.73 -22.91 -28.65
C MET A 41 7.86 -23.48 -27.53
N ALA A 42 7.56 -24.78 -27.62
CA ALA A 42 6.75 -25.52 -26.65
C ALA A 42 7.21 -25.33 -25.18
N MET A 43 8.53 -25.16 -24.95
CA MET A 43 9.09 -24.89 -23.63
C MET A 43 8.62 -23.54 -23.07
N ASN A 44 8.56 -22.49 -23.89
CA ASN A 44 8.13 -21.16 -23.45
C ASN A 44 6.60 -21.10 -23.22
N ILE A 45 5.82 -21.88 -23.98
CA ILE A 45 4.37 -22.00 -23.77
C ILE A 45 4.07 -22.67 -22.42
N PHE A 46 4.83 -23.71 -22.05
CA PHE A 46 4.71 -24.38 -20.75
C PHE A 46 4.99 -23.41 -19.58
N TRP A 47 6.08 -22.64 -19.67
CA TRP A 47 6.38 -21.60 -18.68
C TRP A 47 5.30 -20.52 -18.65
N GLY A 48 4.74 -20.15 -19.80
CA GLY A 48 3.63 -19.21 -19.88
C GLY A 48 2.37 -19.68 -19.15
N ILE A 49 1.99 -20.95 -19.31
CA ILE A 49 0.85 -21.56 -18.62
C ILE A 49 1.09 -21.70 -17.11
N VAL A 50 2.34 -21.84 -16.65
CA VAL A 50 2.69 -21.83 -15.22
C VAL A 50 2.70 -20.42 -14.65
N ILE A 51 3.18 -19.43 -15.41
CA ILE A 51 3.28 -18.03 -14.99
C ILE A 51 1.91 -17.37 -14.90
N ILE A 52 0.98 -17.63 -15.82
CA ILE A 52 -0.37 -17.02 -15.80
C ILE A 52 -1.12 -17.26 -14.46
N PRO A 53 -1.32 -18.50 -13.98
CA PRO A 53 -1.97 -18.76 -12.70
C PRO A 53 -1.12 -18.31 -11.52
N GLY A 54 0.22 -18.40 -11.61
CA GLY A 54 1.12 -17.86 -10.59
C GLY A 54 0.94 -16.35 -10.39
N VAL A 55 0.90 -15.59 -11.48
CA VAL A 55 0.63 -14.15 -11.49
C VAL A 55 -0.80 -13.85 -11.06
N PHE A 56 -1.78 -14.66 -11.46
CA PHE A 56 -3.17 -14.48 -11.05
C PHE A 56 -3.35 -14.64 -9.54
N VAL A 57 -2.71 -15.65 -8.93
CA VAL A 57 -2.70 -15.84 -7.48
C VAL A 57 -2.01 -14.68 -6.78
N LEU A 58 -0.85 -14.23 -7.27
CA LEU A 58 -0.13 -13.07 -6.74
C LEU A 58 -0.99 -11.81 -6.80
N HIS A 59 -1.64 -11.54 -7.93
CA HIS A 59 -2.52 -10.40 -8.12
C HIS A 59 -3.73 -10.44 -7.19
N LYS A 60 -4.28 -11.64 -6.94
CA LYS A 60 -5.42 -11.84 -6.06
C LYS A 60 -5.06 -11.68 -4.58
N VAL A 61 -3.91 -12.23 -4.15
CA VAL A 61 -3.37 -12.07 -2.80
C VAL A 61 -3.06 -10.59 -2.55
N ARG A 62 -2.41 -9.94 -3.50
CA ARG A 62 -2.05 -8.53 -3.44
C ARG A 62 -3.26 -7.59 -3.38
N LYS A 63 -4.34 -7.86 -4.13
CA LYS A 63 -5.60 -7.11 -3.94
C LYS A 63 -6.17 -7.28 -2.53
N ARG A 64 -6.14 -8.51 -1.99
CA ARG A 64 -6.66 -8.79 -0.64
C ARG A 64 -5.85 -8.12 0.46
N ASP A 65 -4.53 -8.13 0.36
CA ASP A 65 -3.65 -7.53 1.37
C ASP A 65 -3.62 -6.01 1.25
N TRP A 66 -3.70 -5.46 0.04
CA TRP A 66 -3.82 -4.03 -0.19
C TRP A 66 -5.11 -3.46 0.41
N THR A 67 -6.26 -4.07 0.17
CA THR A 67 -7.53 -3.56 0.72
C THR A 67 -7.56 -3.60 2.25
N LYS A 68 -6.93 -4.60 2.87
CA LYS A 68 -6.82 -4.69 4.33
C LYS A 68 -5.93 -3.60 4.92
N HIS A 69 -4.74 -3.38 4.36
CA HIS A 69 -3.84 -2.33 4.84
C HIS A 69 -4.41 -0.92 4.68
N TRP A 70 -5.15 -0.64 3.61
CA TRP A 70 -5.81 0.67 3.46
C TRP A 70 -6.93 0.87 4.50
N GLN A 71 -7.67 -0.19 4.84
CA GLN A 71 -8.71 -0.13 5.88
C GLN A 71 -8.13 0.09 7.29
N GLU A 72 -7.01 -0.55 7.61
CA GLU A 72 -6.32 -0.35 8.89
C GLU A 72 -5.74 1.06 8.99
N MET A 73 -5.14 1.57 7.90
CA MET A 73 -4.55 2.90 7.85
C MET A 73 -5.61 4.02 7.96
N GLU A 74 -6.75 3.88 7.27
CA GLU A 74 -7.86 4.84 7.39
C GLU A 74 -8.48 4.86 8.79
N ALA A 75 -8.60 3.70 9.44
CA ALA A 75 -9.13 3.61 10.80
C ALA A 75 -8.21 4.30 11.83
N GLU A 76 -6.89 4.15 11.68
CA GLU A 76 -5.91 4.79 12.56
C GLU A 76 -5.84 6.30 12.33
N HIS A 77 -5.84 6.74 11.07
CA HIS A 77 -5.84 8.17 10.73
C HIS A 77 -7.07 8.90 11.27
N LYS A 78 -8.25 8.28 11.16
CA LYS A 78 -9.50 8.84 11.65
C LYS A 78 -9.49 8.98 13.18
N ALA A 79 -8.99 7.99 13.90
CA ALA A 79 -8.88 8.04 15.36
C ALA A 79 -7.93 9.13 15.84
N LEU A 80 -6.83 9.37 15.10
CA LEU A 80 -5.86 10.43 15.38
C LEU A 80 -6.43 11.82 15.09
N GLU A 81 -7.16 11.98 13.97
CA GLU A 81 -7.83 13.24 13.64
C GLU A 81 -8.89 13.61 14.69
N GLU A 82 -9.72 12.66 15.13
CA GLU A 82 -10.72 12.91 16.16
C GLU A 82 -10.11 13.35 17.49
N GLN A 83 -8.95 12.79 17.88
CA GLN A 83 -8.23 13.23 19.07
C GLN A 83 -7.66 14.63 18.91
N GLN A 84 -7.13 14.97 17.73
CA GLN A 84 -6.58 16.30 17.46
C GLN A 84 -7.66 17.37 17.44
N ILE A 85 -8.82 17.08 16.84
CA ILE A 85 -9.98 17.99 16.82
C ILE A 85 -10.47 18.22 18.25
N ARG A 86 -10.73 17.16 19.03
CA ARG A 86 -11.14 17.30 20.45
C ARG A 86 -10.13 18.10 21.28
N ARG A 87 -8.83 17.91 21.03
CA ARG A 87 -7.77 18.64 21.75
C ARG A 87 -7.69 20.11 21.34
N ARG A 88 -7.91 20.42 20.05
CA ARG A 88 -8.00 21.79 19.55
C ARG A 88 -9.23 22.51 20.09
N GLU A 89 -10.39 21.86 20.06
CA GLU A 89 -11.64 22.40 20.61
C GLU A 89 -11.54 22.64 22.12
N ALA A 90 -10.93 21.73 22.88
CA ALA A 90 -10.69 21.94 24.31
C ALA A 90 -9.72 23.11 24.59
N ALA A 91 -8.68 23.27 23.77
CA ALA A 91 -7.74 24.38 23.89
C ALA A 91 -8.34 25.73 23.46
N GLU A 92 -9.20 25.72 22.44
CA GLU A 92 -9.94 26.89 21.98
C GLU A 92 -10.99 27.32 23.00
N ASN A 93 -11.75 26.38 23.54
CA ASN A 93 -12.75 26.66 24.57
C ASN A 93 -12.11 27.16 25.88
N ALA A 94 -10.94 26.61 26.25
CA ALA A 94 -10.15 27.11 27.39
C ALA A 94 -9.60 28.52 27.15
N ARG A 95 -9.21 28.85 25.92
CA ARG A 95 -8.79 30.22 25.55
C ARG A 95 -9.95 31.21 25.55
N ASN A 96 -11.13 30.79 25.09
CA ASN A 96 -12.29 31.68 25.04
C ASN A 96 -12.88 31.94 26.43
N GLY A 97 -12.94 30.90 27.28
CA GLY A 97 -13.40 31.05 28.67
C GLY A 97 -12.50 31.90 29.56
N ASP A 98 -11.22 32.07 29.22
CA ASP A 98 -10.29 33.00 29.89
C ASP A 98 -10.55 34.46 29.50
N ASN A 99 -11.04 34.71 28.27
CA ASN A 99 -11.40 36.04 27.78
C ASN A 99 -12.78 36.53 28.27
N ASP A 100 -13.58 35.65 28.87
CA ASP A 100 -14.93 35.94 29.39
C ASP A 100 -14.94 36.30 30.89
N VAL A 101 -13.76 36.39 31.54
CA VAL A 101 -13.65 36.86 32.94
C VAL A 101 -13.45 38.39 32.96
N PRO A 102 -14.36 39.16 33.60
CA PRO A 102 -14.34 40.63 33.59
C PRO A 102 -13.21 41.27 34.42
#